data_AF-A0A954PQU2-F1
#
_entry.id   AF-A0A954PQU2-F1
#
_cell.length_a   1.000
_cell.length_b   1.000
_cell.length_c   1.000
_cell.angle_alpha   90.00
_cell.angle_beta   90.00
_cell.angle_gamma   90.00
#
_symmetry.space_group_name_H-M   'P 1'
#
loop_
_entity.id
_entity.type
_entity.pdbx_description
1 polymer ?
#
loop_
_entity_poly.entity_id
_entity_poly.type
_entity_poly.pdbx_seq_one_letter_code
_entity_poly.pdbx_strand_id
1 'polypeptide(L)'
;SPNVQRQNDNMPQLSRMQLDLMVNSFASDLARVASFQITNSVGQPRMRWLDIDEGHHELSHEPDSNEPAYEKLIKINTWYCEQVAYLAKRLAETPEPGGDGSLLDNTTIVWTNELGKGNSHTRDNIPFVLVGEGLGYKMGRALDFKGVPHNRLLMSFCEAMGYPEPSFGNPDYCGDGVLSGLVS
;
A
#
# COMPACT_ATOMS: atom_id res chain seq x y z
N SER A 1 -19.69 -0.67 -20.99
CA SER A 1 -20.76 0.03 -21.73
C SER A 1 -20.14 1.18 -22.50
N PRO A 2 -20.46 1.39 -23.79
CA PRO A 2 -19.82 2.39 -24.66
C PRO A 2 -19.98 3.85 -24.20
N ASN A 3 -20.87 4.12 -23.23
CA ASN A 3 -21.24 5.48 -22.81
C ASN A 3 -20.79 5.85 -21.39
N VAL A 4 -20.01 5.01 -20.70
CA VAL A 4 -19.38 5.44 -19.44
C VAL A 4 -18.03 6.04 -19.80
N GLN A 5 -17.97 7.37 -19.87
CA GLN A 5 -16.68 8.05 -19.93
C GLN A 5 -15.87 7.61 -18.69
N ARG A 6 -14.65 7.10 -18.89
CA ARG A 6 -13.71 6.83 -17.78
C ARG A 6 -13.20 8.17 -17.23
N GLN A 7 -14.10 8.93 -16.61
CA GLN A 7 -13.76 10.14 -15.89
C GLN A 7 -13.25 9.73 -14.51
N ASN A 8 -11.97 9.98 -14.29
CA ASN A 8 -11.28 9.68 -13.04
C ASN A 8 -11.13 10.93 -12.17
N ASP A 9 -11.71 12.06 -12.59
CA ASP A 9 -11.45 13.37 -11.97
C ASP A 9 -11.93 13.43 -10.50
N ASN A 10 -12.91 12.60 -10.13
CA ASN A 10 -13.41 12.46 -8.76
C ASN A 10 -12.61 11.48 -7.90
N MET A 11 -11.58 10.81 -8.45
CA MET A 11 -10.80 9.80 -7.73
C MET A 11 -10.18 10.33 -6.42
N PRO A 12 -9.69 11.58 -6.33
CA PRO A 12 -9.27 12.17 -5.05
C PRO A 12 -10.36 12.18 -3.98
N GLN A 13 -11.56 12.64 -4.33
CA GLN A 13 -12.68 12.70 -3.39
C GLN A 13 -13.14 11.29 -3.00
N LEU A 14 -13.31 10.39 -3.97
CA LEU A 14 -13.77 9.03 -3.72
C LEU A 14 -12.77 8.24 -2.86
N SER A 15 -11.46 8.40 -3.11
CA SER A 15 -10.42 7.74 -2.33
C SER A 15 -10.46 8.22 -0.88
N ARG A 16 -10.58 9.53 -0.64
CA ARG A 16 -10.70 10.10 0.70
C ARG A 16 -11.94 9.59 1.42
N MET A 17 -13.10 9.57 0.75
CA MET A 17 -14.34 9.04 1.32
C MET A 17 -14.23 7.56 1.67
N GLN A 18 -13.58 6.75 0.84
CA GLN A 18 -13.37 5.32 1.12
C GLN A 18 -12.42 5.10 2.31
N LEU A 19 -11.37 5.91 2.43
CA LEU A 19 -10.46 5.89 3.58
C LEU A 19 -11.19 6.32 4.87
N ASP A 20 -12.02 7.36 4.83
CA ASP A 20 -12.83 7.77 5.97
C ASP A 20 -13.84 6.68 6.38
N LEU A 21 -14.45 5.99 5.42
CA LEU A 21 -15.32 4.84 5.70
C LEU A 21 -14.55 3.70 6.37
N MET A 22 -13.31 3.43 5.95
CA MET A 22 -12.44 2.45 6.58
C MET A 22 -12.15 2.83 8.04
N VAL A 23 -11.74 4.08 8.29
CA VAL A 23 -11.50 4.58 9.66
C VAL A 23 -12.76 4.46 10.53
N ASN A 24 -13.93 4.83 10.00
CA ASN A 24 -15.19 4.71 10.72
C ASN A 24 -15.56 3.25 11.04
N SER A 25 -15.22 2.31 10.15
CA SER A 25 -15.46 0.88 10.39
C SER A 25 -14.62 0.35 11.56
N PHE A 26 -13.40 0.87 11.74
CA PHE A 26 -12.55 0.52 12.88
C PHE A 26 -13.02 1.23 14.15
N ALA A 27 -13.32 2.53 14.07
CA ALA A 27 -13.83 3.33 15.17
C ALA A 27 -15.17 2.84 15.74
N SER A 28 -15.96 2.14 14.92
CA SER A 28 -17.25 1.56 15.34
C SER A 28 -17.14 0.07 15.73
N ASP A 29 -15.93 -0.48 15.80
CA ASP A 29 -15.65 -1.90 16.04
C ASP A 29 -16.40 -2.86 15.08
N LEU A 30 -16.60 -2.43 13.84
CA LEU A 30 -17.25 -3.25 12.80
C LEU A 30 -16.26 -4.11 12.04
N ALA A 31 -15.01 -3.68 11.93
CA ALA A 31 -13.94 -4.38 11.23
C ALA A 31 -12.62 -4.27 11.97
N ARG A 32 -11.80 -5.33 11.87
CA ARG A 32 -10.42 -5.38 12.38
C ARG A 32 -9.38 -5.42 11.25
N VAL A 33 -9.81 -5.70 10.03
CA VAL A 33 -8.96 -5.80 8.83
C VAL A 33 -9.69 -5.16 7.66
N ALA A 34 -8.97 -4.40 6.85
CA ALA A 34 -9.48 -3.83 5.60
C ALA A 34 -8.40 -3.85 4.51
N SER A 35 -8.83 -3.86 3.26
CA SER A 35 -7.95 -3.67 2.10
C SER A 35 -8.55 -2.59 1.19
N PHE A 36 -7.69 -1.77 0.61
CA PHE A 36 -8.10 -0.71 -0.29
C PHE A 36 -7.20 -0.65 -1.52
N GLN A 37 -7.84 -0.76 -2.68
CA GLN A 37 -7.20 -0.66 -3.98
C GLN A 37 -7.81 0.54 -4.72
N ILE A 38 -7.00 1.58 -4.98
CA ILE A 38 -7.48 2.82 -5.62
C ILE A 38 -7.85 2.57 -7.09
N THR A 39 -7.07 1.77 -7.80
CA THR A 39 -7.32 1.40 -9.21
C THR A 39 -6.75 0.02 -9.51
N ASN A 40 -7.12 -0.56 -10.65
CA ASN A 40 -6.55 -1.83 -11.09
C ASN A 40 -5.29 -1.62 -11.96
N SER A 41 -4.46 -2.67 -12.06
CA SER A 41 -3.14 -2.67 -12.71
C SER A 41 -3.13 -2.21 -14.18
N VAL A 42 -4.27 -2.28 -14.88
CA VAL A 42 -4.44 -1.87 -16.28
C VAL A 42 -5.48 -0.75 -16.46
N GLY A 43 -5.81 -0.03 -15.37
CA GLY A 43 -6.95 0.87 -15.30
C GLY A 43 -6.87 2.09 -16.21
N GLN A 44 -5.67 2.43 -16.69
CA GLN A 44 -5.34 3.64 -17.44
C GLN A 44 -5.98 4.92 -16.85
N PRO A 45 -5.88 5.15 -15.52
CA PRO A 45 -6.37 6.39 -14.96
C PRO A 45 -5.57 7.56 -15.54
N ARG A 46 -6.28 8.58 -16.00
CA ARG A 46 -5.70 9.88 -16.39
C ARG A 46 -5.81 10.78 -15.17
N MET A 47 -4.68 11.12 -14.56
CA MET A 47 -4.63 11.87 -13.31
C MET A 47 -4.62 13.38 -13.57
N ARG A 48 -5.70 13.89 -14.16
CA ARG A 48 -5.79 15.30 -14.57
C ARG A 48 -5.74 16.29 -13.42
N TRP A 49 -6.11 15.86 -12.22
CA TRP A 49 -5.94 16.68 -11.00
C TRP A 49 -4.47 16.90 -10.63
N LEU A 50 -3.54 16.21 -11.29
CA LEU A 50 -2.08 16.40 -11.20
C LEU A 50 -1.49 17.02 -12.49
N ASP A 51 -2.34 17.54 -13.38
CA ASP A 51 -1.97 18.03 -14.72
C ASP A 51 -1.36 16.94 -15.61
N ILE A 52 -1.87 15.70 -15.52
CA ILE A 52 -1.42 14.55 -16.31
C ILE A 52 -2.60 13.99 -17.13
N ASP A 53 -2.51 14.15 -18.45
CA ASP A 53 -3.53 13.67 -19.38
C ASP A 53 -3.25 12.25 -19.90
N GLU A 54 -2.02 11.76 -19.81
CA GLU A 54 -1.66 10.39 -20.21
C GLU A 54 -2.25 9.34 -19.25
N GLY A 55 -2.45 8.12 -19.75
CA GLY A 55 -2.85 7.00 -18.91
C GLY A 55 -1.67 6.55 -18.03
N HIS A 56 -1.91 6.36 -16.73
CA HIS A 56 -0.87 5.93 -15.79
C HIS A 56 -0.19 4.61 -16.20
N HIS A 57 -0.95 3.63 -16.69
CA HIS A 57 -0.36 2.35 -17.09
C HIS A 57 0.52 2.53 -18.33
N GLU A 58 0.08 3.28 -19.34
CA GLU A 58 0.93 3.65 -20.50
C GLU A 58 2.22 4.35 -20.05
N LEU A 59 2.14 5.36 -19.17
CA LEU A 59 3.32 6.04 -18.63
C LEU A 59 4.31 5.08 -17.97
N SER A 60 3.81 4.04 -17.28
CA SER A 60 4.66 3.08 -16.59
C SER A 60 5.53 2.21 -17.52
N HIS A 61 5.18 2.13 -18.81
CA HIS A 61 5.93 1.42 -19.85
C HIS A 61 7.00 2.27 -20.54
N GLU A 62 7.02 3.57 -20.28
CA GLU A 62 8.00 4.46 -20.92
C GLU A 62 9.44 4.06 -20.55
N PRO A 63 10.40 4.22 -21.47
CA PRO A 63 11.80 3.88 -21.21
C PRO A 63 12.39 4.83 -20.18
N ASP A 64 13.41 4.37 -19.44
CA ASP A 64 14.07 5.17 -18.39
C ASP A 64 14.65 6.49 -18.88
N SER A 65 14.98 6.58 -20.17
CA SER A 65 15.47 7.80 -20.80
C SER A 65 14.39 8.86 -21.03
N ASN A 66 13.11 8.53 -20.83
CA ASN A 66 12.00 9.48 -20.95
C ASN A 66 11.80 10.23 -19.61
N GLU A 67 12.66 11.22 -19.35
CA GLU A 67 12.62 12.03 -18.14
C GLU A 67 11.23 12.66 -17.87
N PRO A 68 10.52 13.25 -18.88
CA PRO A 68 9.18 13.80 -18.66
C PRO A 68 8.16 12.76 -18.17
N ALA A 69 8.22 11.52 -18.67
CA ALA A 69 7.34 10.46 -18.18
C ALA A 69 7.67 10.09 -16.72
N TYR A 70 8.96 10.04 -16.38
CA TYR A 70 9.41 9.74 -15.03
C TYR A 70 8.97 10.80 -14.01
N GLU A 71 9.06 12.08 -14.35
CA GLU A 71 8.55 13.18 -13.50
C GLU A 71 7.05 13.05 -13.22
N LYS A 72 6.27 12.66 -14.25
CA LYS A 72 4.82 12.39 -14.09
C LYS A 72 4.57 11.19 -13.19
N LEU A 73 5.32 10.10 -13.34
CA LEU A 73 5.23 8.93 -12.48
C LEU A 73 5.59 9.27 -11.02
N ILE A 74 6.57 10.15 -10.78
CA ILE A 74 6.88 10.64 -9.42
C ILE A 74 5.70 11.40 -8.83
N LYS A 75 5.05 12.29 -9.59
CA LYS A 75 3.85 13.00 -9.12
C LYS A 75 2.71 12.05 -8.78
N ILE A 76 2.48 11.04 -9.62
CA ILE A 76 1.46 10.01 -9.40
C ILE A 76 1.75 9.20 -8.13
N ASN A 77 2.97 8.69 -7.96
CA ASN A 77 3.36 7.91 -6.78
C ASN A 77 3.37 8.76 -5.49
N THR A 78 3.76 10.03 -5.59
CA THR A 78 3.64 10.99 -4.48
C THR A 78 2.18 11.14 -4.06
N TRP A 79 1.25 11.30 -5.01
CA TRP A 79 -0.18 11.40 -4.70
C TRP A 79 -0.74 10.13 -4.03
N TYR A 80 -0.31 8.93 -4.48
CA TYR A 80 -0.66 7.69 -3.79
C TYR A 80 -0.13 7.65 -2.35
N CYS A 81 1.13 8.06 -2.14
CA CYS A 81 1.74 8.19 -0.82
C CYS A 81 0.96 9.17 0.08
N GLU A 82 0.49 10.29 -0.46
CA GLU A 82 -0.39 11.24 0.26
C GLU A 82 -1.75 10.63 0.66
N GLN A 83 -2.22 9.59 -0.02
CA GLN A 83 -3.42 8.86 0.40
C GLN A 83 -3.13 8.00 1.63
N VAL A 84 -1.98 7.33 1.67
CA VAL A 84 -1.51 6.55 2.82
C VAL A 84 -1.22 7.45 4.02
N ALA A 85 -0.53 8.57 3.80
CA ALA A 85 -0.22 9.54 4.87
C ALA A 85 -1.48 10.12 5.51
N TYR A 86 -2.52 10.38 4.71
CA TYR A 86 -3.81 10.79 5.23
C TYR A 86 -4.49 9.68 6.03
N LEU A 87 -4.51 8.43 5.55
CA LEU A 87 -5.08 7.32 6.32
C LEU A 87 -4.39 7.22 7.69
N ALA A 88 -3.06 7.25 7.72
CA ALA A 88 -2.29 7.25 8.96
C ALA A 88 -2.67 8.42 9.87
N LYS A 89 -2.78 9.64 9.31
CA LYS A 89 -3.22 10.83 10.06
C LYS A 89 -4.63 10.65 10.63
N ARG A 90 -5.59 10.16 9.83
CA ARG A 90 -6.97 9.95 10.27
C ARG A 90 -7.06 8.92 11.39
N LEU A 91 -6.28 7.83 11.31
CA LEU A 91 -6.19 6.84 12.39
C LEU A 91 -5.55 7.45 13.65
N ALA A 92 -4.50 8.26 13.52
CA ALA A 92 -3.84 8.92 14.66
C ALA A 92 -4.75 9.95 15.36
N GLU A 93 -5.61 10.63 14.59
CA GLU A 93 -6.59 11.59 15.11
C GLU A 93 -7.84 10.93 15.71
N THR A 94 -8.03 9.62 15.52
CA THR A 94 -9.23 8.91 15.94
C THR A 94 -8.93 8.08 17.20
N PRO A 95 -9.63 8.32 18.33
CA PRO A 95 -9.42 7.54 19.55
C PRO A 95 -9.69 6.05 19.36
N GLU A 96 -8.94 5.20 20.06
CA GLU A 96 -9.20 3.77 20.11
C GLU A 96 -10.55 3.49 20.80
N PRO A 97 -11.49 2.76 20.16
CA PRO A 97 -12.75 2.41 20.78
C PRO A 97 -12.55 1.52 22.02
N GLY A 98 -12.93 2.04 23.19
CA GLY A 98 -12.88 1.30 24.44
C GLY A 98 -11.48 1.15 25.05
N GLY A 99 -10.51 1.93 24.58
CA GLY A 99 -9.14 1.96 25.11
C GLY A 99 -8.54 3.36 25.17
N ASP A 100 -7.28 3.42 25.57
CA ASP A 100 -6.46 4.63 25.52
C ASP A 100 -5.73 4.72 24.17
N GLY A 101 -5.29 5.93 23.82
CA GLY A 101 -4.52 6.17 22.59
C GLY A 101 -5.40 6.34 21.35
N SER A 102 -4.77 6.14 20.20
CA SER A 102 -5.38 6.28 18.87
C SER A 102 -5.53 4.95 18.15
N LEU A 103 -6.39 4.89 17.14
CA LEU A 103 -6.48 3.71 16.26
C LEU A 103 -5.13 3.37 15.60
N LEU A 104 -4.27 4.36 15.35
CA LEU A 104 -2.96 4.10 14.73
C LEU A 104 -2.02 3.33 15.67
N ASP A 105 -2.19 3.48 16.97
CA ASP A 105 -1.38 2.81 17.99
C ASP A 105 -1.63 1.28 17.96
N ASN A 106 -2.80 0.85 17.49
CA ASN A 106 -3.20 -0.56 17.37
C ASN A 106 -3.29 -1.05 15.92
N THR A 107 -2.97 -0.22 14.92
CA THR A 107 -3.09 -0.57 13.49
C THR A 107 -1.72 -0.62 12.82
N THR A 108 -1.52 -1.60 11.93
CA THR A 108 -0.41 -1.59 10.96
C THR A 108 -0.97 -1.37 9.56
N ILE A 109 -0.61 -0.26 8.92
CA ILE A 109 -0.84 -0.06 7.49
C ILE A 109 0.29 -0.72 6.73
N VAL A 110 -0.04 -1.53 5.73
CA VAL A 110 0.91 -2.07 4.75
C VAL A 110 0.59 -1.49 3.38
N TRP A 111 1.54 -0.77 2.79
CA TRP A 111 1.45 -0.23 1.43
C TRP A 111 2.53 -0.84 0.55
N THR A 112 2.14 -1.34 -0.62
CA THR A 112 3.04 -1.98 -1.58
C THR A 112 2.56 -1.82 -3.01
N ASN A 113 3.44 -2.14 -3.96
CA ASN A 113 3.17 -2.19 -5.39
C ASN A 113 3.17 -3.63 -5.90
N GLU A 114 2.60 -3.85 -7.08
CA GLU A 114 2.59 -5.17 -7.74
C GLU A 114 3.91 -5.52 -8.45
N LEU A 115 4.71 -4.50 -8.78
CA LEU A 115 5.98 -4.59 -9.51
C LEU A 115 7.03 -3.67 -8.88
N GLY A 116 8.30 -4.04 -9.01
CA GLY A 116 9.41 -3.17 -8.63
C GLY A 116 9.67 -2.07 -9.65
N LYS A 117 9.34 -2.34 -10.93
CA LYS A 117 9.45 -1.37 -12.02
C LYS A 117 8.47 -1.70 -13.13
N GLY A 118 7.77 -0.68 -13.64
CA GLY A 118 6.75 -0.81 -14.68
C GLY A 118 7.32 -1.37 -15.98
N ASN A 119 8.22 -0.63 -16.65
CA ASN A 119 8.65 -0.93 -18.02
C ASN A 119 9.35 -2.30 -18.21
N SER A 120 10.01 -2.84 -17.19
CA SER A 120 10.64 -4.16 -17.25
C SER A 120 9.80 -5.28 -16.63
N HIS A 121 8.65 -4.93 -16.01
CA HIS A 121 7.82 -5.87 -15.26
C HIS A 121 8.61 -6.67 -14.20
N THR A 122 9.67 -6.08 -13.64
CA THR A 122 10.47 -6.80 -12.65
C THR A 122 9.70 -7.05 -11.37
N ARG A 123 9.91 -8.23 -10.80
CA ARG A 123 9.41 -8.65 -9.48
C ARG A 123 10.47 -8.47 -8.39
N ASP A 124 11.62 -7.93 -8.75
CA ASP A 124 12.69 -7.60 -7.82
C ASP A 124 12.46 -6.21 -7.21
N ASN A 125 12.88 -6.04 -5.95
CA ASN A 125 12.85 -4.75 -5.24
C ASN A 125 11.46 -4.08 -5.20
N ILE A 126 10.39 -4.86 -5.07
CA ILE A 126 9.05 -4.34 -4.80
C ILE A 126 9.06 -3.60 -3.45
N PRO A 127 8.65 -2.32 -3.39
CA PRO A 127 8.63 -1.58 -2.13
C PRO A 127 7.51 -2.07 -1.21
N PHE A 128 7.83 -2.22 0.08
CA PHE A 128 6.86 -2.39 1.16
C PHE A 128 7.08 -1.29 2.19
N VAL A 129 6.02 -0.56 2.52
CA VAL A 129 6.01 0.49 3.53
C VAL A 129 5.04 0.09 4.63
N LEU A 130 5.54 0.09 5.86
CA LEU A 130 4.75 -0.16 7.06
C LEU A 130 4.61 1.15 7.85
N VAL A 131 3.40 1.42 8.37
CA VAL A 131 3.10 2.61 9.19
C VAL A 131 2.16 2.22 10.33
N GLY A 132 2.37 2.80 11.51
CA GLY A 132 1.56 2.56 12.72
C GLY A 132 2.29 1.73 13.77
N GLU A 133 1.61 1.39 14.86
CA GLU A 133 2.22 0.68 16.00
C GLU A 133 1.59 -0.70 16.27
N GLY A 134 0.59 -1.09 15.45
CA GLY A 134 0.05 -2.44 15.47
C GLY A 134 1.11 -3.51 15.21
N LEU A 135 0.84 -4.73 15.69
CA LEU A 135 1.63 -5.95 15.43
C LEU A 135 3.10 -5.91 15.91
N GLY A 136 3.54 -4.86 16.62
CA GLY A 136 4.85 -4.81 17.29
C GLY A 136 6.06 -4.61 16.35
N TYR A 137 5.84 -4.20 15.10
CA TYR A 137 6.94 -3.93 14.17
C TYR A 137 7.74 -2.70 14.58
N LYS A 138 9.07 -2.81 14.59
CA LYS A 138 9.95 -1.67 14.87
C LYS A 138 9.99 -0.73 13.66
N MET A 139 9.45 0.48 13.84
CA MET A 139 9.37 1.52 12.82
C MET A 139 10.63 2.41 12.76
N GLY A 140 10.63 3.42 11.87
CA GLY A 140 11.70 4.43 11.78
C GLY A 140 12.99 3.96 11.12
N ARG A 141 12.90 2.98 10.20
CA ARG A 141 14.05 2.37 9.53
C ARG A 141 13.72 1.91 8.11
N ALA A 142 14.76 1.81 7.29
CA ALA A 142 14.71 1.16 5.98
C ALA A 142 15.52 -0.15 6.05
N LEU A 143 14.95 -1.25 5.55
CA LEU A 143 15.56 -2.56 5.57
C LEU A 143 15.70 -3.08 4.14
N ASP A 144 16.84 -3.66 3.83
CA ASP A 144 17.10 -4.36 2.56
C ASP A 144 17.43 -5.81 2.87
N PHE A 145 16.52 -6.70 2.49
CA PHE A 145 16.65 -8.14 2.69
C PHE A 145 17.34 -8.86 1.51
N LYS A 146 17.97 -8.12 0.59
CA LYS A 146 18.86 -8.66 -0.47
C LYS A 146 18.21 -9.75 -1.33
N GLY A 147 17.06 -9.42 -1.94
CA GLY A 147 16.38 -10.32 -2.90
C GLY A 147 15.61 -11.46 -2.24
N VAL A 148 15.36 -11.40 -0.93
CA VAL A 148 14.50 -12.35 -0.24
C VAL A 148 13.07 -12.30 -0.79
N PRO A 149 12.42 -13.46 -1.06
CA PRO A 149 11.03 -13.49 -1.48
C PRO A 149 10.08 -12.87 -0.44
N HIS A 150 9.15 -12.04 -0.90
CA HIS A 150 8.17 -11.38 -0.03
C HIS A 150 7.22 -12.36 0.66
N ASN A 151 7.12 -13.63 0.22
CA ASN A 151 6.42 -14.70 0.92
C ASN A 151 6.82 -14.77 2.41
N ARG A 152 8.11 -14.57 2.71
CA ARG A 152 8.63 -14.58 4.07
C ARG A 152 8.16 -13.37 4.89
N LEU A 153 7.97 -12.22 4.26
CA LEU A 153 7.35 -11.06 4.89
C LEU A 153 5.86 -11.31 5.19
N LEU A 154 5.15 -11.95 4.24
CA LEU A 154 3.74 -12.31 4.45
C LEU A 154 3.57 -13.33 5.58
N MET A 155 4.48 -14.32 5.68
CA MET A 155 4.52 -15.23 6.83
C MET A 155 4.79 -14.48 8.14
N SER A 156 5.66 -13.46 8.15
CA SER A 156 5.88 -12.61 9.33
C SER A 156 4.63 -11.84 9.74
N PHE A 157 3.77 -11.43 8.79
CA PHE A 157 2.46 -10.83 9.13
C PHE A 157 1.55 -11.84 9.80
N CYS A 158 1.47 -13.06 9.27
CA CYS A 158 0.70 -14.16 9.86
C CYS A 158 1.16 -14.45 11.30
N GLU A 159 2.47 -14.57 11.53
CA GLU A 159 3.03 -14.77 12.87
C GLU A 159 2.71 -13.61 13.83
N ALA A 160 2.86 -12.35 13.39
CA ALA A 160 2.57 -11.20 14.23
C ALA A 160 1.07 -11.07 14.57
N MET A 161 0.19 -11.58 13.71
CA MET A 161 -1.25 -11.70 13.99
C MET A 161 -1.59 -12.89 14.92
N GLY A 162 -0.60 -13.65 15.39
CA GLY A 162 -0.81 -14.83 16.24
C GLY A 162 -1.25 -16.08 15.49
N TYR A 163 -1.13 -16.09 14.16
CA TYR A 163 -1.48 -17.22 13.28
C TYR A 163 -0.26 -17.64 12.46
N PRO A 164 0.76 -18.27 13.07
CA PRO A 164 1.94 -18.71 12.33
C PRO A 164 1.56 -19.76 11.27
N GLU A 165 1.91 -19.47 10.02
CA GLU A 165 1.68 -20.37 8.88
C GLU A 165 3.02 -20.88 8.34
N PRO A 166 3.15 -22.18 7.99
CA PRO A 166 4.41 -22.74 7.50
C PRO A 166 4.77 -22.25 6.09
N SER A 167 3.81 -21.66 5.36
CA SER A 167 4.02 -21.10 4.02
C SER A 167 2.93 -20.09 3.68
N PHE A 168 3.26 -19.10 2.84
CA PHE A 168 2.29 -18.20 2.21
C PHE A 168 2.54 -18.16 0.70
N GLY A 169 1.52 -18.44 -0.13
CA GLY A 169 1.69 -18.51 -1.58
C GLY A 169 2.44 -19.77 -2.03
N ASN A 170 3.46 -19.64 -2.89
CA ASN A 170 4.28 -20.77 -3.33
C ASN A 170 5.28 -21.20 -2.21
N PRO A 171 5.19 -22.45 -1.69
CA PRO A 171 6.07 -22.95 -0.62
C PRO A 171 7.56 -22.94 -0.95
N ASP A 172 7.94 -23.01 -2.24
CA ASP A 172 9.34 -22.98 -2.68
C ASP A 172 10.09 -21.69 -2.27
N TYR A 173 9.34 -20.63 -1.94
CA TYR A 173 9.87 -19.33 -1.51
C TYR A 173 9.81 -19.10 0.00
N CYS A 174 9.46 -20.13 0.79
CA CYS A 174 9.18 -20.02 2.23
C CYS A 174 10.25 -20.69 3.12
N GLY A 175 11.23 -21.41 2.55
CA GLY A 175 12.05 -22.39 3.27
C GLY A 175 12.85 -21.88 4.48
N ASP A 176 13.18 -20.60 4.52
CA ASP A 176 13.91 -19.97 5.63
C ASP A 176 12.98 -19.38 6.72
N GLY A 177 11.67 -19.62 6.61
CA GLY A 177 10.66 -19.12 7.53
C GLY A 177 10.47 -17.60 7.50
N VAL A 178 9.89 -17.07 8.57
CA VAL A 178 9.64 -15.64 8.81
C VAL A 178 10.93 -14.81 8.75
N LEU A 179 10.80 -13.52 8.45
CA LEU A 179 11.90 -12.57 8.52
C LEU A 179 12.26 -12.24 9.98
N SER A 180 13.54 -12.25 10.30
CA SER A 180 14.05 -11.86 11.62
C SER A 180 14.26 -10.34 11.73
N GLY A 181 14.27 -9.85 12.96
CA GLY A 181 14.54 -8.44 13.26
C GLY A 181 13.43 -7.47 12.86
N LEU A 182 12.23 -7.95 12.53
CA LEU A 182 11.07 -7.11 12.19
C LEU A 182 10.38 -6.52 13.44
N VAL A 183 10.27 -7.30 14.50
CA VAL A 183 9.71 -6.88 15.79
C VAL A 183 10.84 -6.52 16.77
N SER A 184 10.52 -5.76 17.83
CA SER A 184 11.46 -5.38 18.90
C SER A 184 11.76 -6.54 19.85
#